data_AF-A0A2P2KER8-F1
#
_entry.id   AF-A0A2P2KER8-F1
#
_cell.length_a   1.000
_cell.length_b   1.000
_cell.length_c   1.000
_cell.angle_alpha   90.00
_cell.angle_beta   90.00
_cell.angle_gamma   90.00
#
_symmetry.space_group_name_H-M   'P 1'
#
loop_
_entity.id
_entity.type
_entity.pdbx_description
1 polymer ?
#
loop_
_entity_poly.entity_id
_entity_poly.type
_entity_poly.pdbx_seq_one_letter_code
_entity_poly.pdbx_strand_id
1 'polypeptide(L)'
;MRFVREIEVYKAENPSRKLKVYFLFYEDSTEVQKFEASIRRENGAFESLIRQKSLMMIPVDQNGECLGLNSSIEPQASSSQNSVTRKAGGRKEVEKDMQVIVDMREFMSSLPNVLHQKGMRIIPVTLEVGDYILSPLICIERKSIQDLFMSFTSGRLYHQVEMMVRYYRIPVLLIEFSQDKSFSFQCASDIGDDVTPNNIISKLSLLVLHFPRLRIIWSRSLHSTAEIFTSLKANQDEPDEVRAIRVGVPSEDGIVENDVRAENYNTSAVEFLRRLPGVTDSNYRVIMDGCKSLAELALLPVEKLAELMGGQKAARTLRDFLDAKYPTLL
;
A
#
# COMPACT_ATOMS: atom_id res chain seq x y z
N MET A 1 15.55 -25.38 21.95
CA MET A 1 15.24 -24.70 23.23
C MET A 1 13.80 -24.90 23.69
N ARG A 2 12.79 -24.71 22.83
CA ARG A 2 11.38 -24.94 23.18
C ARG A 2 11.11 -26.28 23.90
N PHE A 3 11.64 -27.39 23.38
CA PHE A 3 11.46 -28.71 23.98
C PHE A 3 12.04 -28.85 25.40
N VAL A 4 13.19 -28.23 25.69
CA VAL A 4 13.79 -28.26 27.04
C VAL A 4 12.88 -27.55 28.03
N ARG A 5 12.32 -26.39 27.63
CA ARG A 5 11.36 -25.65 28.46
C ARG A 5 10.05 -26.40 28.65
N GLU A 6 9.57 -27.12 27.62
CA GLU A 6 8.38 -27.99 27.75
C GLU A 6 8.61 -29.12 28.76
N ILE A 7 9.82 -29.68 28.82
CA ILE A 7 10.20 -30.67 29.83
C ILE A 7 10.20 -30.06 31.25
N GLU A 8 10.71 -28.83 31.41
CA GLU A 8 10.69 -28.12 32.68
C GLU A 8 9.25 -27.87 33.17
N VAL A 9 8.36 -27.41 32.28
CA VAL A 9 6.94 -27.22 32.57
C VAL A 9 6.28 -28.55 32.94
N TYR A 10 6.51 -29.60 32.17
CA TYR A 10 5.98 -30.94 32.48
C TYR A 10 6.44 -31.44 33.86
N LYS A 11 7.69 -31.16 34.24
CA LYS A 11 8.22 -31.51 35.56
C LYS A 11 7.57 -30.67 36.68
N ALA A 12 7.29 -29.40 36.43
CA ALA A 12 6.58 -28.53 37.37
C ALA A 12 5.12 -28.97 37.59
N GLU A 13 4.43 -29.40 36.53
CA GLU A 13 3.07 -29.94 36.58
C GLU A 13 2.99 -31.32 37.24
N ASN A 14 4.08 -32.10 37.20
CA ASN A 14 4.14 -33.45 37.76
C ASN A 14 5.27 -33.60 38.80
N PRO A 15 5.13 -33.01 40.01
CA PRO A 15 6.18 -33.03 41.02
C PRO A 15 6.57 -34.44 41.49
N SER A 16 5.61 -35.37 41.53
CA SER A 16 5.77 -36.74 42.03
C SER A 16 6.55 -37.67 41.09
N ARG A 17 6.64 -37.34 39.79
CA ARG A 17 7.35 -38.16 38.80
C ARG A 17 8.83 -37.80 38.73
N LYS A 18 9.72 -38.79 38.82
CA LYS A 18 11.17 -38.57 38.61
C LYS A 18 11.47 -38.62 37.11
N LEU A 19 11.87 -37.49 36.55
CA LEU A 19 12.28 -37.37 35.15
C LEU A 19 13.80 -37.42 35.05
N LYS A 20 14.34 -38.19 34.09
CA LYS A 20 15.76 -38.16 33.73
C LYS A 20 15.89 -37.74 32.28
N VAL A 21 16.66 -36.69 32.04
CA VAL A 21 16.91 -36.13 30.70
C VAL A 21 18.37 -36.36 30.37
N TYR A 22 18.63 -36.91 29.19
CA TYR A 22 19.98 -37.10 28.68
C TYR A 22 20.18 -36.15 27.51
N PHE A 23 21.15 -35.24 27.66
CA PHE A 23 21.60 -34.39 26.57
C PHE A 23 22.74 -35.11 25.84
N LEU A 24 22.61 -35.25 24.53
CA LEU A 24 23.68 -35.73 23.66
C LEU A 24 24.20 -34.55 22.86
N PHE A 25 25.51 -34.35 22.92
CA PHE A 25 26.20 -33.31 22.19
C PHE A 25 27.42 -33.91 21.50
N TYR A 26 27.67 -33.48 20.28
CA TYR A 26 28.97 -33.69 19.64
C TYR A 26 29.94 -32.62 20.12
N GLU A 27 31.12 -33.04 20.59
CA GLU A 27 32.20 -32.11 20.96
C GLU A 27 32.58 -31.21 19.77
N ASP A 28 32.87 -29.95 20.05
CA ASP A 28 33.23 -28.90 19.08
C ASP A 28 32.26 -28.74 17.89
N SER A 29 30.98 -29.09 18.08
CA SER A 29 29.94 -28.91 17.06
C SER A 29 29.27 -27.54 17.09
N THR A 30 28.83 -27.09 15.91
CA THR A 30 27.97 -25.90 15.77
C THR A 30 26.65 -26.02 16.54
N GLU A 31 26.19 -27.24 16.83
CA GLU A 31 24.97 -27.49 17.60
C GLU A 31 25.14 -27.05 19.07
N VAL A 32 26.26 -27.41 19.70
CA VAL A 32 26.58 -27.00 21.08
C VAL A 32 26.70 -25.49 21.15
N GLN A 33 27.43 -24.89 20.21
CA GLN A 33 27.58 -23.43 20.16
C GLN A 33 26.25 -22.70 20.00
N LYS A 34 25.34 -23.20 19.14
CA LYS A 34 23.98 -22.65 18.99
C LYS A 34 23.16 -22.79 20.28
N PHE A 35 23.25 -23.94 20.96
CA PHE A 35 22.55 -24.18 22.21
C PHE A 35 23.03 -23.23 23.32
N GLU A 36 24.34 -23.15 23.55
CA GLU A 36 24.93 -22.25 24.54
C GLU A 36 24.66 -20.77 24.22
N ALA A 37 24.78 -20.37 22.95
CA ALA A 37 24.49 -19.00 22.54
C ALA A 37 23.03 -18.63 22.79
N SER A 38 22.10 -19.58 22.62
CA SER A 38 20.70 -19.37 22.95
C SER A 38 20.46 -19.20 24.45
N ILE A 39 21.09 -20.02 25.30
CA ILE A 39 21.00 -19.90 26.76
C ILE A 39 21.58 -18.56 27.23
N ARG A 40 22.75 -18.17 26.71
CA ARG A 40 23.39 -16.89 27.03
C ARG A 40 22.51 -15.70 26.62
N ARG A 41 21.90 -15.74 25.43
CA ARG A 41 20.98 -14.70 24.97
C ARG A 41 19.75 -14.59 25.85
N GLU A 42 19.18 -15.73 26.26
CA GLU A 42 18.02 -15.78 27.14
C GLU A 42 18.33 -15.19 28.52
N ASN A 43 19.42 -15.63 29.16
CA ASN A 43 19.85 -15.09 30.45
C ASN A 43 20.11 -13.58 30.37
N GLY A 44 20.82 -13.11 29.34
CA GLY A 44 21.07 -11.68 29.13
C GLY A 44 19.79 -10.87 28.91
N ALA A 45 18.78 -11.43 28.24
CA ALA A 45 17.48 -10.79 28.07
C ALA A 45 16.73 -10.66 29.41
N PHE A 46 16.74 -11.70 30.25
CA PHE A 46 16.12 -11.65 31.58
C PHE A 46 16.82 -10.65 32.51
N GLU A 47 18.16 -10.64 32.53
CA GLU A 47 18.94 -9.67 33.30
C GLU A 47 18.65 -8.23 32.84
N SER A 48 18.56 -8.01 31.53
CA SER A 48 18.18 -6.71 30.96
C SER A 48 16.79 -6.27 31.42
N LEU A 49 15.79 -7.17 31.38
CA LEU A 49 14.44 -6.88 31.86
C LEU A 49 14.41 -6.56 33.35
N ILE A 50 15.13 -7.31 34.18
CA ILE A 50 15.22 -7.06 35.63
C ILE A 50 15.82 -5.67 35.88
N ARG A 51 16.89 -5.32 35.15
CA ARG A 51 17.54 -4.01 35.25
C ARG A 51 16.65 -2.87 34.76
N GLN A 52 15.95 -3.04 33.64
CA GLN A 52 15.01 -2.02 33.14
C GLN A 52 13.84 -1.84 34.10
N LYS A 53 13.31 -2.93 34.66
CA LYS A 53 12.24 -2.88 35.67
C LYS A 53 12.68 -2.16 36.94
N SER A 54 13.91 -2.36 37.41
CA SER A 54 14.41 -1.65 38.60
C SER A 54 14.65 -0.16 38.37
N LEU A 55 14.93 0.24 37.12
CA LEU A 55 15.13 1.64 36.72
C LEU A 55 13.82 2.35 36.33
N MET A 56 12.76 1.60 36.03
CA MET A 56 11.49 2.16 35.58
C MET A 56 10.83 2.94 36.72
N MET A 57 10.85 4.27 36.63
CA MET A 57 9.96 5.12 37.42
C MET A 57 8.55 5.01 36.84
N ILE A 58 7.63 4.48 37.64
CA ILE A 58 6.20 4.50 37.30
C ILE A 58 5.69 5.89 37.72
N PRO A 59 5.26 6.75 36.78
CA PRO A 59 4.61 8.00 37.15
C PRO A 59 3.31 7.64 37.88
N VAL A 60 3.23 8.01 39.15
CA VAL A 60 2.01 7.92 39.95
C VAL A 60 1.34 9.27 39.85
N ASP A 61 0.10 9.29 39.36
CA ASP A 61 -0.71 10.52 39.36
C ASP A 61 -1.00 10.96 40.79
N GLN A 62 -1.34 12.24 40.99
CA GLN A 62 -1.58 12.87 42.31
C GLN A 62 -2.70 12.20 43.13
N ASN A 63 -3.45 11.25 42.55
CA ASN A 63 -4.54 10.51 43.18
C ASN A 63 -4.13 9.11 43.68
N GLY A 64 -2.85 8.71 43.56
CA GLY A 64 -2.36 7.42 44.08
C GLY A 64 -2.78 6.18 43.30
N GLU A 65 -3.41 6.35 42.13
CA GLU A 65 -3.74 5.25 41.23
C GLU A 65 -2.59 5.01 40.25
N CYS A 66 -2.07 3.78 40.24
CA CYS A 66 -1.08 3.35 39.27
C CYS A 66 -1.75 3.26 37.88
N LEU A 67 -1.21 3.94 36.87
CA LEU A 67 -1.56 3.77 35.46
C LEU A 67 -1.15 2.36 34.97
N GLY A 68 -1.87 1.34 35.42
CA GLY A 68 -1.72 -0.04 35.01
C GLY A 68 -2.96 -0.50 34.27
N LEU A 69 -2.85 -0.63 32.94
CA LEU A 69 -3.57 -1.45 31.94
C LEU A 69 -5.07 -1.81 32.08
N ASN A 70 -5.78 -1.36 33.11
CA ASN A 70 -7.17 -1.72 33.40
C ASN A 70 -8.05 -0.48 33.62
N SER A 71 -7.75 0.66 32.99
CA SER A 71 -8.78 1.70 32.84
C SER A 71 -9.66 1.31 31.66
N SER A 72 -10.76 0.62 31.97
CA SER A 72 -11.97 0.71 31.17
C SER A 72 -12.18 2.19 30.83
N ILE A 73 -12.20 2.48 29.53
CA ILE A 73 -12.47 3.80 28.97
C ILE A 73 -13.87 4.20 29.43
N GLU A 74 -13.96 4.85 30.58
CA GLU A 74 -15.12 5.66 30.91
C GLU A 74 -15.00 6.95 30.09
N PRO A 75 -16.01 7.31 29.29
CA PRO A 75 -16.00 8.57 28.57
C PRO A 75 -16.11 9.69 29.60
N GLN A 76 -14.99 10.40 29.80
CA GLN A 76 -14.96 11.64 30.56
C GLN A 76 -16.02 12.57 29.99
N ALA A 77 -17.09 12.74 30.77
CA ALA A 77 -18.16 13.68 30.50
C ALA A 77 -17.54 15.07 30.36
N SER A 78 -17.55 15.59 29.14
CA SER A 78 -17.18 16.97 28.88
C SER A 78 -18.11 17.87 29.68
N SER A 79 -17.47 18.66 30.54
CA SER A 79 -18.11 19.65 31.39
C SER A 79 -18.98 20.57 30.55
N SER A 80 -20.30 20.39 30.68
CA SER A 80 -21.29 21.29 30.12
C SER A 80 -21.31 22.58 30.95
N GLN A 81 -20.38 23.50 30.67
CA GLN A 81 -20.46 24.85 31.22
C GLN A 81 -21.19 25.76 30.24
N ASN A 82 -22.48 25.98 30.53
CA ASN A 82 -23.23 27.23 30.41
C ASN A 82 -22.82 28.18 29.27
N SER A 83 -23.51 28.10 28.13
CA SER A 83 -23.73 29.30 27.30
C SER A 83 -25.22 29.66 27.33
N VAL A 84 -25.46 30.80 27.97
CA VAL A 84 -26.75 31.42 28.21
C VAL A 84 -27.47 31.71 26.90
N THR A 85 -28.75 31.39 26.90
CA THR A 85 -29.80 31.76 25.97
C THR A 85 -29.73 33.21 25.49
N ARG A 86 -29.37 33.42 24.21
CA ARG A 86 -29.85 34.56 23.41
C ARG A 86 -30.36 34.07 22.06
N LYS A 87 -31.66 34.28 21.85
CA LYS A 87 -32.42 34.06 20.61
C LYS A 87 -31.80 34.85 19.46
N ALA A 88 -31.14 34.16 18.53
CA ALA A 88 -31.09 34.50 17.10
C ALA A 88 -30.56 33.26 16.36
N GLY A 89 -31.40 32.67 15.51
CA GLY A 89 -31.09 31.41 14.83
C GLY A 89 -29.92 31.54 13.87
N GLY A 90 -28.80 30.92 14.23
CA GLY A 90 -27.79 30.44 13.30
C GLY A 90 -27.61 28.96 13.60
N ARG A 91 -27.95 28.08 12.66
CA ARG A 91 -27.55 26.67 12.74
C ARG A 91 -26.03 26.67 12.85
N LYS A 92 -25.49 26.23 13.99
CA LYS A 92 -24.10 25.77 14.05
C LYS A 92 -24.04 24.64 13.03
N GLU A 93 -23.31 24.85 11.93
CA GLU A 93 -22.99 23.73 11.05
C GLU A 93 -22.37 22.64 11.92
N VAL A 94 -22.90 21.43 11.79
CA VAL A 94 -22.29 20.26 12.43
C VAL A 94 -20.87 20.22 11.89
N GLU A 95 -19.87 20.43 12.74
CA GLU A 95 -18.47 20.23 12.37
C GLU A 95 -18.37 18.80 11.85
N LYS A 96 -18.25 18.67 10.53
CA LYS A 96 -18.12 17.38 9.88
C LYS A 96 -16.72 16.90 10.21
N ASP A 97 -16.63 15.80 10.95
CA ASP A 97 -15.34 15.15 11.20
C ASP A 97 -14.67 14.86 9.85
N MET A 98 -13.47 15.41 9.65
CA MET A 98 -12.72 15.27 8.40
C MET A 98 -12.45 13.78 8.15
N GLN A 99 -12.94 13.22 7.05
CA GLN A 99 -12.77 11.80 6.73
C GLN A 99 -11.81 11.56 5.57
N VAL A 100 -11.02 10.48 5.65
CA VAL A 100 -10.08 10.05 4.63
C VAL A 100 -10.30 8.57 4.35
N ILE A 101 -10.44 8.22 3.06
CA ILE A 101 -10.49 6.82 2.63
C ILE A 101 -9.06 6.34 2.43
N VAL A 102 -8.73 5.19 3.00
CA VAL A 102 -7.39 4.63 3.01
C VAL A 102 -7.44 3.20 2.48
N ASP A 103 -6.52 2.90 1.56
CA ASP A 103 -6.36 1.54 1.05
C ASP A 103 -5.99 0.56 2.17
N MET A 104 -6.61 -0.62 2.19
CA MET A 104 -6.34 -1.64 3.21
C MET A 104 -4.86 -2.06 3.30
N ARG A 105 -4.12 -2.07 2.18
CA ARG A 105 -2.70 -2.44 2.15
C ARG A 105 -1.83 -1.41 2.91
N GLU A 106 -2.31 -0.18 2.99
CA GLU A 106 -1.57 0.94 3.54
C GLU A 106 -1.63 1.01 5.09
N PHE A 107 -2.50 0.20 5.70
CA PHE A 107 -2.53 -0.04 7.16
C PHE A 107 -1.29 -0.78 7.68
N MET A 108 -0.45 -1.32 6.80
CA MET A 108 0.88 -1.83 7.19
C MET A 108 1.85 -0.69 7.54
N SER A 109 1.52 0.55 7.17
CA SER A 109 2.29 1.75 7.53
C SER A 109 1.74 2.41 8.79
N SER A 110 2.54 3.29 9.41
CA SER A 110 2.15 4.05 10.59
C SER A 110 1.37 5.33 10.27
N LEU A 111 1.26 5.74 8.99
CA LEU A 111 0.58 6.98 8.61
C LEU A 111 -0.92 7.00 8.98
N PRO A 112 -1.71 5.93 8.74
CA PRO A 112 -3.11 5.89 9.18
C PRO A 112 -3.24 6.16 10.69
N ASN A 113 -2.40 5.57 11.53
CA ASN A 113 -2.46 5.84 12.97
C ASN A 113 -2.23 7.33 13.31
N VAL A 114 -1.25 7.97 12.66
CA VAL A 114 -0.97 9.41 12.83
C VAL A 114 -2.13 10.28 12.36
N LEU A 115 -2.78 9.92 11.24
CA LEU A 115 -3.96 10.63 10.74
C LEU A 115 -5.12 10.57 11.74
N HIS A 116 -5.35 9.39 12.35
CA HIS A 116 -6.37 9.21 13.38
C HIS A 116 -6.06 10.02 14.64
N GLN A 117 -4.80 10.04 15.09
CA GLN A 117 -4.37 10.86 16.23
C GLN A 117 -4.56 12.37 15.99
N LYS A 118 -4.47 12.82 14.73
CA LYS A 118 -4.74 14.20 14.33
C LYS A 118 -6.25 14.50 14.19
N GLY A 119 -7.14 13.56 14.53
CA GLY A 119 -8.59 13.75 14.55
C GLY A 119 -9.28 13.51 13.20
N MET A 120 -8.60 12.90 12.22
CA MET A 120 -9.25 12.50 10.96
C MET A 120 -9.90 11.13 11.12
N ARG A 121 -11.17 11.02 10.69
CA ARG A 121 -11.86 9.74 10.61
C ARG A 121 -11.31 8.92 9.45
N ILE A 122 -10.90 7.69 9.73
CA ILE A 122 -10.30 6.81 8.73
C ILE A 122 -11.33 5.79 8.27
N ILE A 123 -11.47 5.66 6.95
CA ILE A 123 -12.34 4.69 6.32
C ILE A 123 -11.45 3.67 5.58
N PRO A 124 -11.28 2.45 6.11
CA PRO A 124 -10.53 1.39 5.43
C PRO A 124 -11.34 0.80 4.28
N VAL A 125 -10.78 0.84 3.07
CA VAL A 125 -11.41 0.30 1.85
C VAL A 125 -10.34 -0.33 0.96
N THR A 126 -10.65 -1.35 0.17
CA THR A 126 -9.73 -1.82 -0.88
C THR A 126 -9.90 -0.95 -2.12
N LEU A 127 -8.84 -0.24 -2.51
CA LEU A 127 -8.86 0.67 -3.65
C LEU A 127 -8.06 0.09 -4.83
N GLU A 128 -8.62 0.18 -6.03
CA GLU A 128 -7.88 -0.17 -7.25
C GLU A 128 -6.91 0.96 -7.67
N VAL A 129 -7.23 2.21 -7.33
CA VAL A 129 -6.48 3.39 -7.77
C VAL A 129 -6.14 4.31 -6.60
N GLY A 130 -4.83 4.42 -6.31
CA GLY A 130 -4.25 5.25 -5.26
C GLY A 130 -4.33 4.65 -3.86
N ASP A 131 -3.62 5.26 -2.92
CA ASP A 131 -3.50 4.77 -1.54
C ASP A 131 -4.41 5.55 -0.57
N TYR A 132 -4.59 6.85 -0.82
CA TYR A 132 -5.44 7.73 -0.01
C TYR A 132 -6.34 8.59 -0.89
N ILE A 133 -7.61 8.71 -0.52
CA ILE A 133 -8.56 9.62 -1.16
C ILE A 133 -8.99 10.65 -0.12
N LEU A 134 -8.54 11.90 -0.30
CA LEU A 134 -8.83 12.99 0.63
C LEU A 134 -10.18 13.66 0.33
N SER A 135 -10.61 13.61 -0.92
CA SER A 135 -11.80 14.28 -1.46
C SER A 135 -12.21 13.58 -2.76
N PRO A 136 -13.45 13.71 -3.27
CA PRO A 136 -13.86 13.13 -4.55
C PRO A 136 -12.96 13.53 -5.75
N LEU A 137 -12.16 14.59 -5.59
CA LEU A 137 -11.27 15.12 -6.61
C LEU A 137 -9.79 14.76 -6.40
N ILE A 138 -9.38 14.48 -5.16
CA ILE A 138 -7.97 14.37 -4.77
C ILE A 138 -7.64 12.93 -4.40
N CYS A 139 -6.74 12.33 -5.16
CA CYS A 139 -6.21 11.00 -4.94
C CYS A 139 -4.70 11.10 -4.73
N ILE A 140 -4.19 10.38 -3.74
CA ILE A 140 -2.78 10.38 -3.35
C ILE A 140 -2.22 8.97 -3.50
N GLU A 141 -1.10 8.85 -4.18
CA GLU A 141 -0.21 7.69 -4.13
C GLU A 141 0.99 8.07 -3.25
N ARG A 142 1.22 7.29 -2.19
CA ARG A 142 2.34 7.47 -1.26
C ARG A 142 3.50 6.58 -1.70
N LYS A 143 4.69 7.17 -1.83
CA LYS A 143 5.91 6.44 -2.19
C LYS A 143 7.05 6.76 -1.23
N SER A 144 7.63 5.73 -0.64
CA SER A 144 8.95 5.86 -0.01
C SER A 144 10.01 6.09 -1.09
N ILE A 145 11.15 6.66 -0.71
CA ILE A 145 12.26 6.87 -1.64
C ILE A 145 12.70 5.55 -2.31
N GLN A 146 12.81 4.46 -1.55
CA GLN A 146 13.21 3.16 -2.09
C GLN A 146 12.17 2.63 -3.09
N ASP A 147 10.89 2.72 -2.76
CA ASP A 147 9.81 2.27 -3.65
C ASP A 147 9.72 3.15 -4.91
N LEU A 148 10.08 4.43 -4.80
CA LEU A 148 10.14 5.34 -5.94
C LEU A 148 11.19 4.85 -6.96
N PHE A 149 12.42 4.56 -6.51
CA PHE A 149 13.47 4.03 -7.39
C PHE A 149 13.05 2.70 -8.06
N MET A 150 12.46 1.79 -7.28
CA MET A 150 12.02 0.48 -7.78
C MET A 150 10.86 0.61 -8.77
N SER A 151 9.91 1.51 -8.50
CA SER A 151 8.74 1.72 -9.36
C SER A 151 9.09 2.45 -10.67
N PHE A 152 10.09 3.33 -10.67
CA PHE A 152 10.64 3.90 -11.92
C PHE A 152 11.46 2.90 -12.74
N THR A 153 12.06 1.90 -12.10
CA THR A 153 12.84 0.87 -12.81
C THR A 153 11.91 -0.16 -13.46
N SER A 154 10.84 -0.54 -12.77
CA SER A 154 9.82 -1.45 -13.29
C SER A 154 8.79 -0.81 -14.23
N GLY A 155 8.74 0.53 -14.28
CA GLY A 155 7.69 1.27 -15.01
C GLY A 155 6.34 1.32 -14.28
N ARG A 156 6.20 0.64 -13.14
CA ARG A 156 4.96 0.57 -12.34
C ARG A 156 4.39 1.94 -12.01
N LEU A 157 5.24 2.90 -11.64
CA LEU A 157 4.79 4.25 -11.25
C LEU A 157 4.05 4.96 -12.38
N TYR A 158 4.50 4.78 -13.62
CA TYR A 158 3.87 5.42 -14.78
C TYR A 158 2.42 4.97 -14.92
N HIS A 159 2.17 3.66 -14.82
CA HIS A 159 0.83 3.10 -14.89
C HIS A 159 -0.05 3.51 -13.71
N GLN A 160 0.50 3.56 -12.49
CA GLN A 160 -0.22 4.06 -11.32
C GLN A 160 -0.69 5.50 -11.52
N VAL A 161 0.21 6.38 -11.99
CA VAL A 161 -0.11 7.77 -12.29
C VAL A 161 -1.12 7.89 -13.43
N GLU A 162 -0.99 7.08 -14.48
CA GLU A 162 -1.93 7.05 -15.60
C GLU A 162 -3.36 6.75 -15.12
N MET A 163 -3.52 5.74 -14.26
CA MET A 163 -4.81 5.39 -13.66
C MET A 163 -5.33 6.53 -12.76
N MET A 164 -4.49 7.15 -11.94
CA MET A 164 -4.90 8.27 -11.10
C MET A 164 -5.36 9.48 -11.93
N VAL A 165 -4.64 9.83 -13.00
CA VAL A 165 -4.96 10.97 -13.88
C VAL A 165 -6.27 10.73 -14.65
N ARG A 166 -6.57 9.47 -14.97
CA ARG A 166 -7.81 9.04 -15.63
C ARG A 166 -9.04 9.32 -14.75
N TYR A 167 -9.01 8.88 -13.49
CA TYR A 167 -10.20 8.88 -12.63
C TYR A 167 -10.32 10.08 -11.69
N TYR A 168 -9.21 10.71 -11.31
CA TYR A 168 -9.19 11.81 -10.36
C TYR A 168 -8.80 13.13 -11.00
N ARG A 169 -9.41 14.22 -10.52
CA ARG A 169 -9.13 15.57 -11.03
C ARG A 169 -7.73 16.05 -10.63
N ILE A 170 -7.32 15.73 -9.42
CA ILE A 170 -6.08 16.18 -8.79
C ILE A 170 -5.31 14.94 -8.30
N PRO A 171 -4.56 14.28 -9.20
CA PRO A 171 -3.66 13.20 -8.82
C PRO A 171 -2.42 13.77 -8.13
N VAL A 172 -2.09 13.25 -6.96
CA VAL A 172 -0.96 13.70 -6.13
C VAL A 172 -0.02 12.53 -5.87
N LEU A 173 1.24 12.68 -6.23
CA LEU A 173 2.31 11.77 -5.81
C LEU A 173 2.96 12.35 -4.54
N LEU A 174 2.77 11.67 -3.42
CA LEU A 174 3.41 12.01 -2.15
C LEU A 174 4.72 11.21 -2.03
N ILE A 175 5.85 11.90 -2.03
CA ILE A 175 7.17 11.31 -1.82
C ILE A 175 7.60 11.55 -0.38
N GLU A 176 7.79 10.47 0.37
CA GLU A 176 8.13 10.52 1.78
C GLU A 176 9.61 10.17 2.03
N PHE A 177 10.30 11.06 2.72
CA PHE A 177 11.67 10.86 3.17
C PHE A 177 11.71 10.38 4.62
N SER A 178 12.67 9.52 4.93
CA SER A 178 13.00 9.14 6.30
C SER A 178 13.66 10.32 7.01
N GLN A 179 13.30 10.56 8.28
CA GLN A 179 13.91 11.62 9.10
C GLN A 179 15.42 11.46 9.27
N ASP A 180 15.89 10.20 9.26
CA ASP A 180 17.30 9.84 9.47
C ASP A 180 18.16 9.99 8.21
N LYS A 181 17.56 10.35 7.07
CA LYS A 181 18.24 10.47 5.78
C LYS A 181 18.21 11.92 5.30
N SER A 182 19.22 12.29 4.52
CA SER A 182 19.24 13.60 3.87
C SER A 182 18.01 13.76 2.97
N PHE A 183 17.46 14.98 2.94
CA PHE A 183 16.36 15.34 2.03
C PHE A 183 16.90 15.58 0.61
N SER A 184 17.50 14.53 0.04
CA SER A 184 18.01 14.54 -1.33
C SER A 184 17.85 13.16 -1.94
N PHE A 185 17.64 13.11 -3.25
CA PHE A 185 17.63 11.85 -4.00
C PHE A 185 19.01 11.28 -4.25
N GLN A 186 20.00 12.16 -4.41
CA GLN A 186 21.37 11.82 -4.78
C GLN A 186 22.34 12.79 -4.09
N CYS A 187 23.60 12.37 -3.92
CA CYS A 187 24.65 13.28 -3.50
C CYS A 187 24.91 14.31 -4.61
N ALA A 188 25.23 15.55 -4.24
CA ALA A 188 25.54 16.59 -5.22
C ALA A 188 26.74 16.23 -6.11
N SER A 189 27.63 15.34 -5.63
CA SER A 189 28.75 14.78 -6.39
C SER A 189 28.34 13.81 -7.51
N ASP A 190 27.16 13.21 -7.40
CA ASP A 190 26.69 12.17 -8.32
C ASP A 190 25.79 12.75 -9.43
N ILE A 191 25.50 14.05 -9.34
CA ILE A 191 24.82 14.81 -10.38
C ILE A 191 25.89 15.21 -11.39
N GLY A 192 26.06 14.37 -12.42
CA GLY A 192 26.89 14.72 -13.58
C GLY A 192 26.32 15.91 -14.35
N ASP A 193 27.17 16.57 -15.12
CA ASP A 193 26.76 17.70 -15.97
C ASP A 193 25.82 17.27 -17.12
N ASP A 194 25.83 15.98 -17.48
CA ASP A 194 25.02 15.41 -18.55
C ASP A 194 23.68 14.83 -18.07
N VAL A 195 22.62 15.10 -18.83
CA VAL A 195 21.28 14.52 -18.59
C VAL A 195 21.28 13.06 -18.99
N THR A 196 21.41 12.17 -18.01
CA THR A 196 21.33 10.73 -18.24
C THR A 196 19.88 10.22 -18.08
N PRO A 197 19.40 9.32 -18.96
CA PRO A 197 18.04 8.77 -18.89
C PRO A 197 17.83 7.85 -17.67
N ASN A 198 18.92 7.36 -17.09
CA ASN A 198 18.89 6.51 -15.89
C ASN A 198 18.75 7.32 -14.60
N ASN A 199 19.00 8.64 -14.63
CA ASN A 199 18.86 9.47 -13.45
C ASN A 199 17.38 9.59 -13.04
N ILE A 200 17.11 9.43 -11.75
CA ILE A 200 15.80 9.60 -11.14
C ILE A 200 15.22 10.99 -11.41
N ILE A 201 16.06 12.03 -11.43
CA ILE A 201 15.64 13.41 -11.70
C ILE A 201 15.13 13.52 -13.14
N SER A 202 15.83 12.91 -14.10
CA SER A 202 15.40 12.85 -15.51
C SER A 202 14.07 12.10 -15.65
N LYS A 203 13.93 10.95 -14.99
CA LYS A 203 12.70 10.15 -15.01
C LYS A 203 11.52 10.87 -14.37
N LEU A 204 11.74 11.57 -13.26
CA LEU A 204 10.71 12.37 -12.59
C LEU A 204 10.29 13.57 -13.45
N SER A 205 11.26 14.24 -14.10
CA SER A 205 10.99 15.33 -15.03
C SER A 205 10.16 14.85 -16.22
N LEU A 206 10.51 13.69 -16.78
CA LEU A 206 9.75 13.05 -17.86
C LEU A 206 8.32 12.70 -17.42
N LEU A 207 8.14 12.17 -16.20
CA LEU A 207 6.82 11.87 -15.64
C LEU A 207 5.93 13.11 -15.55
N VAL A 208 6.47 14.23 -15.07
CA VAL A 208 5.73 15.50 -14.96
C VAL A 208 5.39 16.08 -16.33
N LEU A 209 6.30 15.96 -17.30
CA LEU A 209 6.07 16.36 -18.69
C LEU A 209 4.92 15.57 -19.32
N HIS A 210 4.86 14.25 -19.11
CA HIS A 210 3.79 13.40 -19.63
C HIS A 210 2.44 13.64 -18.92
N PHE A 211 2.46 13.91 -17.61
CA PHE A 211 1.25 14.07 -16.81
C PHE A 211 1.18 15.47 -16.19
N PRO A 212 0.77 16.51 -16.96
CA PRO A 212 0.78 17.90 -16.49
C PRO A 212 -0.20 18.18 -15.33
N ARG A 213 -1.14 17.26 -15.07
CA ARG A 213 -2.09 17.34 -13.95
C ARG A 213 -1.54 16.72 -12.66
N LEU A 214 -0.47 15.93 -12.73
CA LEU A 214 0.17 15.33 -11.57
C LEU A 214 0.80 16.41 -10.69
N ARG A 215 0.51 16.36 -9.40
CA ARG A 215 1.15 17.20 -8.39
C ARG A 215 2.09 16.35 -7.57
N ILE A 216 3.31 16.84 -7.34
CA ILE A 216 4.27 16.15 -6.47
C ILE A 216 4.35 16.90 -5.16
N ILE A 217 4.19 16.17 -4.06
CA ILE A 217 4.35 16.69 -2.71
C ILE A 217 5.47 15.93 -2.03
N TRP A 218 6.31 16.67 -1.32
CA TRP A 218 7.43 16.13 -0.58
C TRP A 218 7.14 16.22 0.91
N SER A 219 7.33 15.12 1.63
CA SER A 219 7.20 15.12 3.08
C SER A 219 8.45 14.55 3.75
N ARG A 220 8.85 15.17 4.86
CA ARG A 220 10.02 14.75 5.66
C ARG A 220 9.64 13.86 6.84
N SER A 221 8.35 13.73 7.14
CA SER A 221 7.86 12.92 8.26
C SER A 221 6.36 12.63 8.15
N LEU A 222 5.92 11.57 8.81
CA LEU A 222 4.51 11.19 8.89
C LEU A 222 3.62 12.28 9.50
N HIS A 223 4.13 12.99 10.52
CA HIS A 223 3.41 14.10 11.16
C HIS A 223 3.22 15.28 10.20
N SER A 224 4.26 15.61 9.43
CA SER A 224 4.17 16.62 8.37
C SER A 224 3.21 16.19 7.26
N THR A 225 3.21 14.91 6.89
CA THR A 225 2.24 14.36 5.94
C THR A 225 0.80 14.55 6.44
N ALA A 226 0.54 14.29 7.72
CA ALA A 226 -0.78 14.49 8.31
C ALA A 226 -1.22 15.96 8.27
N GLU A 227 -0.31 16.90 8.54
CA GLU A 227 -0.59 18.34 8.44
C GLU A 227 -0.86 18.79 7.00
N ILE A 228 -0.12 18.23 6.03
CA ILE A 228 -0.38 18.43 4.60
C ILE A 228 -1.78 17.91 4.25
N PHE A 229 -2.16 16.73 4.73
CA PHE A 229 -3.49 16.15 4.45
C PHE A 229 -4.60 17.03 5.01
N THR A 230 -4.47 17.48 6.25
CA THR A 230 -5.41 18.44 6.87
C THR A 230 -5.50 19.72 6.02
N SER A 231 -4.37 20.27 5.59
CA SER A 231 -4.31 21.51 4.80
C SER A 231 -4.96 21.36 3.41
N LEU A 232 -4.70 20.23 2.73
CA LEU A 232 -5.31 19.92 1.43
C LEU A 232 -6.83 19.73 1.54
N LYS A 233 -7.28 19.24 2.69
CA LYS A 233 -8.68 18.90 2.94
C LYS A 233 -9.53 20.06 3.45
N ALA A 234 -8.94 21.09 4.05
CA ALA A 234 -9.65 22.19 4.71
C ALA A 234 -10.71 22.93 3.85
N ASN A 235 -10.59 22.91 2.51
CA ASN A 235 -11.54 23.55 1.58
C ASN A 235 -12.05 22.58 0.51
N GLN A 236 -12.23 21.30 0.87
CA GLN A 236 -12.63 20.25 -0.08
C GLN A 236 -13.82 19.48 0.45
N ASP A 237 -14.62 18.95 -0.47
CA ASP A 237 -15.72 18.07 -0.14
C ASP A 237 -15.22 16.74 0.42
N GLU A 238 -16.02 16.15 1.30
CA GLU A 238 -15.74 14.86 1.90
C GLU A 238 -15.83 13.73 0.85
N PRO A 239 -14.90 12.75 0.87
CA PRO A 239 -14.91 11.62 -0.05
C PRO A 239 -16.09 10.70 0.23
N ASP A 240 -16.57 10.03 -0.82
CA ASP A 240 -17.64 9.02 -0.75
C ASP A 240 -17.05 7.61 -0.96
N GLU A 241 -17.36 6.71 -0.04
CA GLU A 241 -16.88 5.32 0.00
C GLU A 241 -17.36 4.54 -1.24
N VAL A 242 -18.63 4.70 -1.61
CA VAL A 242 -19.24 3.93 -2.71
C VAL A 242 -18.61 4.30 -4.04
N ARG A 243 -18.32 5.60 -4.23
CA ARG A 243 -17.62 6.08 -5.42
C ARG A 243 -16.19 5.57 -5.46
N ALA A 244 -15.47 5.64 -4.34
CA ALA A 244 -14.07 5.21 -4.26
C ALA A 244 -13.88 3.72 -4.61
N ILE A 245 -14.77 2.85 -4.14
CA ILE A 245 -14.74 1.40 -4.44
C ILE A 245 -14.98 1.13 -5.93
N ARG A 246 -15.88 1.88 -6.56
CA ARG A 246 -16.25 1.66 -7.95
C ARG A 246 -15.19 2.16 -8.94
N VAL A 247 -14.40 3.15 -8.53
CA VAL A 247 -13.34 3.73 -9.39
C VAL A 247 -12.27 2.68 -9.69
N GLY A 248 -12.05 2.42 -10.99
CA GLY A 248 -11.05 1.46 -11.46
C GLY A 248 -11.57 0.02 -11.63
N VAL A 249 -12.74 -0.31 -11.10
CA VAL A 249 -13.37 -1.63 -11.31
C VAL A 249 -14.12 -1.63 -12.65
N PRO A 250 -13.79 -2.54 -13.59
CA PRO A 250 -14.58 -2.71 -14.80
C PRO A 250 -16.01 -3.12 -14.41
N SER A 251 -16.99 -2.24 -14.61
CA SER A 251 -18.39 -2.58 -14.38
C SER A 251 -18.89 -3.40 -15.57
N GLU A 252 -19.59 -4.52 -15.30
CA GLU A 252 -20.26 -5.34 -16.33
C GLU A 252 -21.30 -4.53 -17.12
N ASP A 253 -21.92 -3.52 -16.50
CA ASP A 253 -22.80 -2.54 -17.13
C ASP A 253 -22.06 -1.21 -17.31
N GLY A 254 -21.54 -0.99 -18.52
CA GLY A 254 -20.74 0.17 -18.93
C GLY A 254 -21.50 1.51 -19.01
N ILE A 255 -22.22 1.90 -17.96
CA ILE A 255 -22.88 3.21 -17.91
C ILE A 255 -22.47 3.95 -16.63
N VAL A 256 -21.40 4.74 -16.75
CA VAL A 256 -21.23 5.95 -15.95
C VAL A 256 -21.64 7.10 -16.88
N GLU A 257 -22.81 7.69 -16.65
CA GLU A 257 -23.46 8.70 -17.52
C GLU A 257 -22.63 9.94 -17.85
N ASN A 258 -21.43 10.11 -17.28
CA ASN A 258 -20.57 11.27 -17.48
C ASN A 258 -19.09 10.97 -17.80
N ASP A 259 -18.72 9.71 -18.05
CA ASP A 259 -17.33 9.35 -18.34
C ASP A 259 -17.08 9.09 -19.83
N VAL A 260 -16.94 10.17 -20.60
CA VAL A 260 -16.65 10.16 -22.05
C VAL A 260 -15.24 9.59 -22.36
N ARG A 261 -14.44 9.26 -21.33
CA ARG A 261 -13.05 8.77 -21.46
C ARG A 261 -12.85 7.33 -20.96
N ALA A 262 -13.88 6.70 -20.41
CA ALA A 262 -13.87 5.27 -20.18
C ALA A 262 -14.08 4.57 -21.54
N GLU A 263 -13.00 4.22 -22.24
CA GLU A 263 -13.07 3.05 -23.12
C GLU A 263 -13.60 1.88 -22.26
N ASN A 264 -14.90 1.56 -22.43
CA ASN A 264 -15.72 0.62 -21.66
C ASN A 264 -15.26 -0.85 -21.78
N TYR A 265 -14.01 -1.08 -22.16
CA TYR A 265 -13.46 -2.42 -22.36
C TYR A 265 -12.75 -2.88 -21.07
N ASN A 266 -12.85 -4.18 -20.79
CA ASN A 266 -12.11 -4.82 -19.71
C ASN A 266 -10.60 -4.59 -19.92
N THR A 267 -10.03 -3.63 -19.18
CA THR A 267 -8.65 -3.17 -19.38
C THR A 267 -7.64 -4.30 -19.22
N SER A 268 -7.89 -5.23 -18.28
CA SER A 268 -7.07 -6.43 -18.09
C SER A 268 -7.11 -7.37 -19.30
N ALA A 269 -8.27 -7.54 -19.93
CA ALA A 269 -8.39 -8.33 -21.15
C ALA A 269 -7.69 -7.67 -22.34
N VAL A 270 -7.78 -6.33 -22.47
CA VAL A 270 -7.07 -5.58 -23.51
C VAL A 270 -5.56 -5.67 -23.33
N GLU A 271 -5.07 -5.52 -22.11
CA GLU A 271 -3.65 -5.61 -21.80
C GLU A 271 -3.12 -7.03 -22.01
N PHE A 272 -3.90 -8.05 -21.65
CA PHE A 272 -3.57 -9.45 -21.95
C PHE A 272 -3.51 -9.69 -23.46
N LEU A 273 -4.49 -9.20 -24.22
CA LEU A 273 -4.53 -9.32 -25.69
C LEU A 273 -3.30 -8.69 -26.33
N ARG A 274 -2.89 -7.48 -25.89
CA ARG A 274 -1.70 -6.79 -26.41
C ARG A 274 -0.38 -7.51 -26.11
N ARG A 275 -0.35 -8.38 -25.10
CA ARG A 275 0.83 -9.21 -24.78
C ARG A 275 0.93 -10.46 -25.64
N LEU A 276 -0.12 -10.83 -26.38
CA LEU A 276 -0.10 -12.02 -27.23
C LEU A 276 0.77 -11.79 -28.47
N PRO A 277 1.55 -12.82 -28.88
CA PRO A 277 2.46 -12.68 -30.01
C PRO A 277 1.68 -12.46 -31.32
N GLY A 278 2.09 -11.46 -32.08
CA GLY A 278 1.41 -11.05 -33.33
C GLY A 278 0.30 -10.00 -33.13
N VAL A 279 -0.10 -9.71 -31.90
CA VAL A 279 -1.00 -8.58 -31.60
C VAL A 279 -0.18 -7.29 -31.49
N THR A 280 -0.66 -6.24 -32.15
CA THR A 280 -0.04 -4.92 -32.22
C THR A 280 -1.06 -3.83 -31.91
N ASP A 281 -0.57 -2.63 -31.59
CA ASP A 281 -1.43 -1.45 -31.36
C ASP A 281 -2.32 -1.08 -32.57
N SER A 282 -1.96 -1.54 -33.77
CA SER A 282 -2.76 -1.35 -34.99
C SER A 282 -3.88 -2.38 -35.17
N ASN A 283 -3.74 -3.61 -34.67
CA ASN A 283 -4.70 -4.70 -34.95
C ASN A 283 -5.58 -5.07 -33.73
N TYR A 284 -5.18 -4.74 -32.50
CA TYR A 284 -5.90 -5.18 -31.30
C TYR A 284 -7.37 -4.73 -31.27
N ARG A 285 -7.69 -3.53 -31.80
CA ARG A 285 -9.08 -3.03 -31.89
C ARG A 285 -9.95 -3.88 -32.80
N VAL A 286 -9.44 -4.25 -33.97
CA VAL A 286 -10.16 -5.08 -34.94
C VAL A 286 -10.41 -6.48 -34.37
N ILE A 287 -9.46 -7.01 -33.60
CA ILE A 287 -9.61 -8.31 -32.92
C ILE A 287 -10.70 -8.22 -31.83
N MET A 288 -10.74 -7.14 -31.05
CA MET A 288 -11.77 -6.93 -30.03
C MET A 288 -13.17 -6.77 -30.63
N ASP A 289 -13.30 -6.07 -31.76
CA ASP A 289 -14.58 -5.93 -32.45
C ASP A 289 -15.02 -7.26 -33.09
N GLY A 290 -14.06 -8.10 -33.50
CA GLY A 290 -14.32 -9.39 -34.15
C GLY A 290 -14.58 -10.57 -33.21
N CYS A 291 -14.15 -10.50 -31.94
CA CYS A 291 -14.27 -11.59 -30.97
C CYS A 291 -14.94 -11.11 -29.69
N LYS A 292 -15.99 -11.81 -29.24
CA LYS A 292 -16.69 -11.44 -28.00
C LYS A 292 -15.93 -11.85 -26.74
N SER A 293 -14.99 -12.80 -26.85
CA SER A 293 -14.19 -13.28 -25.72
C SER A 293 -12.80 -13.78 -26.15
N LEU A 294 -11.86 -13.82 -25.20
CA LEU A 294 -10.53 -14.41 -25.42
C LEU A 294 -10.59 -15.92 -25.69
N ALA A 295 -11.62 -16.61 -25.19
CA ALA A 295 -11.83 -18.03 -25.47
C ALA A 295 -12.24 -18.26 -26.93
N GLU A 296 -13.09 -17.39 -27.47
CA GLU A 296 -13.47 -17.41 -28.90
C GLU A 296 -12.25 -17.17 -29.78
N LEU A 297 -11.39 -16.20 -29.41
CA LEU A 297 -10.14 -15.92 -30.13
C LEU A 297 -9.25 -17.17 -30.25
N ALA A 298 -9.15 -17.98 -29.20
CA ALA A 298 -8.33 -19.19 -29.20
C ALA A 298 -8.89 -20.32 -30.10
N LEU A 299 -10.20 -20.34 -30.30
CA LEU A 299 -10.89 -21.35 -31.10
C LEU A 299 -11.02 -20.96 -32.59
N LEU A 300 -10.70 -19.73 -32.96
CA LEU A 300 -10.81 -19.28 -34.35
C LEU A 300 -9.81 -19.99 -35.28
N PRO A 301 -10.23 -20.32 -36.51
CA PRO A 301 -9.34 -20.86 -37.54
C PRO A 301 -8.37 -19.78 -38.05
N VAL A 302 -7.22 -20.22 -38.56
CA VAL A 302 -6.10 -19.33 -38.97
C VAL A 302 -6.51 -18.33 -40.04
N GLU A 303 -7.44 -18.71 -40.92
CA GLU A 303 -7.95 -17.86 -41.99
C GLU A 303 -8.69 -16.65 -41.44
N LYS A 304 -9.58 -16.85 -40.47
CA LYS A 304 -10.31 -15.77 -39.79
C LYS A 304 -9.39 -14.92 -38.92
N LEU A 305 -8.41 -15.53 -38.27
CA LEU A 305 -7.39 -14.78 -37.52
C LEU A 305 -6.57 -13.88 -38.46
N ALA A 306 -6.24 -14.35 -39.66
CA ALA A 306 -5.47 -13.55 -40.62
C ALA A 306 -6.26 -12.34 -41.15
N GLU A 307 -7.58 -12.48 -41.33
CA GLU A 307 -8.47 -11.37 -41.67
C GLU A 307 -8.53 -10.33 -40.54
N LEU A 308 -8.72 -10.76 -39.30
CA LEU A 308 -8.82 -9.87 -38.13
C LEU A 308 -7.50 -9.19 -37.76
N MET A 309 -6.37 -9.90 -37.90
CA MET A 309 -5.05 -9.39 -37.52
C MET A 309 -4.36 -8.59 -38.64
N GLY A 310 -4.95 -8.53 -39.84
CA GLY A 310 -4.41 -7.82 -40.99
C GLY A 310 -3.16 -8.46 -41.60
N GLY A 311 -2.92 -9.76 -41.35
CA GLY A 311 -1.73 -10.43 -41.84
C GLY A 311 -1.60 -11.92 -41.48
N GLN A 312 -1.30 -12.74 -42.48
CA GLN A 312 -1.09 -14.19 -42.33
C GLN A 312 0.06 -14.55 -41.39
N LYS A 313 1.12 -13.73 -41.36
CA LYS A 313 2.28 -13.96 -40.48
C LYS A 313 1.92 -13.80 -39.00
N ALA A 314 1.13 -12.78 -38.66
CA ALA A 314 0.70 -12.51 -37.30
C ALA A 314 -0.26 -13.62 -36.81
N ALA A 315 -1.23 -14.00 -37.64
CA ALA A 315 -2.17 -15.07 -37.34
C ALA A 315 -1.50 -16.43 -37.09
N ARG A 316 -0.52 -16.81 -37.93
CA ARG A 316 0.26 -18.04 -37.71
C ARG A 316 1.06 -17.99 -36.43
N THR A 317 1.72 -16.87 -36.14
CA THR A 317 2.51 -16.70 -34.92
C THR A 317 1.64 -16.85 -33.66
N LEU A 318 0.45 -16.25 -33.66
CA LEU A 318 -0.51 -16.39 -32.57
C LEU A 318 -1.01 -17.83 -32.45
N ARG A 319 -1.36 -18.48 -33.57
CA ARG A 319 -1.82 -19.87 -33.59
C ARG A 319 -0.77 -20.84 -33.08
N ASP A 320 0.46 -20.70 -33.54
CA ASP A 320 1.59 -21.54 -33.13
C ASP A 320 1.85 -21.41 -31.62
N PHE A 321 1.68 -20.21 -31.06
CA PHE A 321 1.80 -19.97 -29.62
C PHE A 321 0.67 -20.63 -28.82
N LEU A 322 -0.59 -20.51 -29.28
CA LEU A 322 -1.75 -21.09 -28.59
C LEU A 322 -1.77 -22.62 -28.64
N ASP A 323 -1.34 -23.20 -29.76
CA ASP A 323 -1.29 -24.65 -29.96
C ASP A 323 0.03 -25.28 -29.45
N ALA A 324 0.98 -24.48 -28.95
CA ALA A 324 2.24 -24.96 -28.41
C ALA A 324 2.01 -25.87 -27.20
N LYS A 325 2.64 -27.05 -27.21
CA LYS A 325 2.62 -27.96 -26.05
C LYS A 325 3.43 -27.37 -24.91
N TYR A 326 2.91 -27.48 -23.68
CA TYR A 326 3.62 -27.05 -22.47
C TYR A 326 4.97 -27.77 -22.38
N PRO A 327 6.09 -27.04 -22.23
CA PRO A 327 7.40 -27.65 -22.08
C PRO A 327 7.48 -28.29 -20.69
N THR A 328 7.26 -29.60 -20.60
CA THR A 328 7.66 -30.37 -19.42
C THR A 328 9.18 -30.36 -19.36
N LEU A 329 9.74 -29.67 -18.35
CA LEU A 329 11.14 -29.79 -17.97
C LEU A 329 11.38 -31.26 -17.60
N LEU A 330 12.02 -32.01 -18.51
CA LEU A 330 12.56 -33.33 -18.26
C LEU A 330 13.92 -33.22 -17.58
#